data_AF-A0A200IMU8-F1
#
_entry.id   AF-A0A200IMU8-F1
#
_cell.length_a   1.000
_cell.length_b   1.000
_cell.length_c   1.000
_cell.angle_alpha   90.00
_cell.angle_beta   90.00
_cell.angle_gamma   90.00
#
_symmetry.space_group_name_H-M   'P 1'
#
loop_
_entity.id
_entity.type
_entity.pdbx_description
1 polymer ?
#
loop_
_entity_poly.entity_id
_entity_poly.type
_entity_poly.pdbx_seq_one_letter_code
_entity_poly.pdbx_strand_id
1 'polypeptide(L)'
;MAERMNLGYLTREGNANAKAGNINNALSQTSSDLILLLDADFIVKKNIIFEAVDYFRNPKVALVQYPQTFYNKDPFQLLRKSMYNEQELFMRFLEPALSRENALIHIGTNAIIRRSALEEIGGVPTSSITEDMATGMLLQDAGYETIFINKAYALGITPYTAKELTSQRTRWAQGTKQIFDHFKPRRLKGLSFMQKLCYYNSYLYWFTSFQKIIFLLAPTLFMVFDIFIVRSNNHQLLLFFLPPFIMISLSFRLYVPKIRNLTSSHIYDCFVAPIHTGALIKEFMKSQKKFNVTKKEIVGSNAFDWRTVLPHIILFTWISFACLVAGYRLYRGEGYEFGYIVTLIWSLYNLYGLFYAILIGKNRFIESDSEALSIAINRQLSYDAKTFEMYQMSFNGFRVRTHPEQTFVPGESYTFYDDKHRFTINSICLEVHGSYVTFAFNNLTPQSAEELASYYSDQLNAAKQLEFDMEEEVAEMNS
;
A
#
# COMPACT_ATOMS: atom_id res chain seq x y z
N MET A 1 -2.19 -8.45 28.98
CA MET A 1 -1.30 -7.42 28.39
C MET A 1 -1.92 -6.04 28.50
N ALA A 2 -3.11 -5.81 27.93
CA ALA A 2 -3.83 -4.52 28.02
C ALA A 2 -3.93 -3.98 29.46
N GLU A 3 -4.35 -4.82 30.41
CA GLU A 3 -4.40 -4.46 31.84
C GLU A 3 -3.04 -4.01 32.40
N ARG A 4 -1.94 -4.68 32.03
CA ARG A 4 -0.57 -4.30 32.45
C ARG A 4 -0.13 -2.95 31.87
N MET A 5 -0.71 -2.53 30.75
CA MET A 5 -0.45 -1.25 30.09
C MET A 5 -1.53 -0.20 30.40
N ASN A 6 -2.44 -0.49 31.34
CA ASN A 6 -3.58 0.36 31.68
C ASN A 6 -4.44 0.75 30.46
N LEU A 7 -4.62 -0.20 29.52
CA LEU A 7 -5.43 -0.03 28.31
C LEU A 7 -6.79 -0.71 28.47
N GLY A 8 -7.85 -0.06 27.98
CA GLY A 8 -9.16 -0.67 27.82
C GLY A 8 -9.12 -1.77 26.75
N TYR A 9 -9.68 -2.95 27.06
CA TYR A 9 -9.81 -4.06 26.12
C TYR A 9 -11.28 -4.39 25.90
N LEU A 10 -11.73 -4.30 24.66
CA LEU A 10 -13.10 -4.59 24.27
C LEU A 10 -13.13 -5.77 23.31
N THR A 11 -14.11 -6.64 23.51
CA THR A 11 -14.44 -7.74 22.60
C THR A 11 -15.95 -7.76 22.39
N ARG A 12 -16.42 -8.58 21.45
CA ARG A 12 -17.85 -8.78 21.18
C ARG A 12 -18.13 -10.23 20.87
N GLU A 13 -19.40 -10.61 21.01
CA GLU A 13 -19.85 -11.93 20.63
C GLU A 13 -19.89 -12.07 19.10
N GLY A 14 -19.19 -13.08 18.58
CA GLY A 14 -19.12 -13.38 17.15
C GLY A 14 -18.28 -12.39 16.33
N ASN A 15 -18.23 -12.64 15.01
CA ASN A 15 -17.32 -11.95 14.07
C ASN A 15 -18.06 -11.25 12.92
N ALA A 16 -19.35 -10.93 13.08
CA ALA A 16 -20.16 -10.30 12.03
C ALA A 16 -19.57 -8.94 11.60
N ASN A 17 -19.51 -8.64 10.30
CA ASN A 17 -19.03 -7.36 9.76
C ASN A 17 -17.56 -7.00 10.10
N ALA A 18 -16.73 -7.99 10.46
CA ALA A 18 -15.28 -7.85 10.63
C ALA A 18 -14.86 -6.56 11.38
N LYS A 19 -14.01 -5.72 10.75
CA LYS A 19 -13.45 -4.49 11.33
C LYS A 19 -14.53 -3.44 11.64
N ALA A 20 -15.45 -3.18 10.71
CA ALA A 20 -16.58 -2.28 10.92
C ALA A 20 -17.41 -2.67 12.17
N GLY A 21 -17.69 -3.97 12.33
CA GLY A 21 -18.40 -4.49 13.50
C GLY A 21 -17.64 -4.31 14.81
N ASN A 22 -16.31 -4.44 14.79
CA ASN A 22 -15.47 -4.19 15.97
C ASN A 22 -15.49 -2.70 16.36
N ILE A 23 -15.38 -1.80 15.38
CA ILE A 23 -15.41 -0.36 15.62
C ILE A 23 -16.78 0.07 16.17
N ASN A 24 -17.88 -0.36 15.56
CA ASN A 24 -19.22 -0.01 16.03
C ASN A 24 -19.52 -0.54 17.44
N ASN A 25 -19.01 -1.72 17.80
CA ASN A 25 -19.10 -2.23 19.17
C ASN A 25 -18.25 -1.42 20.15
N ALA A 26 -17.08 -0.93 19.74
CA ALA A 26 -16.27 -0.05 20.58
C ALA A 26 -16.94 1.33 20.75
N LEU A 27 -17.60 1.85 19.71
CA LEU A 27 -18.34 3.11 19.76
C LEU A 27 -19.43 3.10 20.83
N SER A 28 -20.15 1.98 21.00
CA SER A 28 -21.23 1.88 22.00
C SER A 28 -20.75 1.77 23.45
N GLN A 29 -19.45 1.56 23.66
CA GLN A 29 -18.84 1.34 24.99
C GLN A 29 -17.85 2.44 25.38
N THR A 30 -17.66 3.45 24.53
CA THR A 30 -16.68 4.53 24.72
C THR A 30 -17.32 5.88 24.40
N SER A 31 -16.75 6.97 24.92
CA SER A 31 -17.39 8.31 24.86
C SER A 31 -16.49 9.46 24.36
N SER A 32 -15.24 9.20 23.96
CA SER A 32 -14.31 10.26 23.53
C SER A 32 -14.79 11.00 22.27
N ASP A 33 -14.65 12.33 22.23
CA ASP A 33 -15.10 13.17 21.12
C ASP A 33 -14.40 12.90 19.78
N LEU A 34 -13.12 12.52 19.85
CA LEU A 34 -12.29 12.16 18.70
C LEU A 34 -11.82 10.72 18.83
N ILE A 35 -11.76 10.02 17.68
CA ILE A 35 -11.38 8.62 17.59
C ILE A 35 -10.19 8.51 16.64
N LEU A 36 -9.04 8.06 17.15
CA LEU A 36 -7.89 7.70 16.32
C LEU A 36 -8.02 6.23 15.90
N LEU A 37 -8.11 5.99 14.60
CA LEU A 37 -8.20 4.66 14.01
C LEU A 37 -6.84 4.21 13.48
N LEU A 38 -6.31 3.10 14.03
CA LEU A 38 -5.03 2.52 13.66
C LEU A 38 -5.17 1.01 13.41
N ASP A 39 -4.54 0.52 12.35
CA ASP A 39 -4.31 -0.91 12.16
C ASP A 39 -3.17 -1.40 13.07
N ALA A 40 -3.26 -2.67 13.48
CA ALA A 40 -2.35 -3.26 14.47
C ALA A 40 -0.89 -3.38 14.01
N ASP A 41 -0.63 -3.23 12.71
CA ASP A 41 0.70 -3.30 12.10
C ASP A 41 1.33 -1.92 11.86
N PHE A 42 0.73 -0.83 12.37
CA PHE A 42 1.29 0.52 12.28
C PHE A 42 2.02 0.95 13.54
N ILE A 43 3.22 1.49 13.35
CA ILE A 43 4.00 2.19 14.37
C ILE A 43 3.76 3.68 14.18
N VAL A 44 3.30 4.36 15.23
CA VAL A 44 2.85 5.76 15.16
C VAL A 44 3.79 6.72 15.88
N LYS A 45 3.95 7.92 15.35
CA LYS A 45 4.62 9.03 16.02
C LYS A 45 3.76 9.55 17.17
N LYS A 46 4.40 9.84 18.30
CA LYS A 46 3.75 10.37 19.52
C LYS A 46 2.89 11.61 19.27
N ASN A 47 3.28 12.45 18.31
CA ASN A 47 2.58 13.70 18.02
C ASN A 47 1.48 13.60 16.96
N ILE A 48 1.12 12.41 16.47
CA ILE A 48 0.08 12.22 15.43
C ILE A 48 -1.26 12.90 15.77
N ILE A 49 -1.63 12.99 17.05
CA ILE A 49 -2.88 13.64 17.46
C ILE A 49 -2.75 15.18 17.41
N PHE A 50 -1.64 15.72 17.91
CA PHE A 50 -1.43 17.17 18.02
C PHE A 50 -1.42 17.87 16.66
N GLU A 51 -0.99 17.18 15.61
CA GLU A 51 -0.93 17.72 14.25
C GLU A 51 -2.30 17.81 13.56
N ALA A 52 -3.28 17.03 14.04
CA ALA A 52 -4.63 16.99 13.49
C ALA A 52 -5.66 17.74 14.34
N VAL A 53 -5.45 17.82 15.66
CA VAL A 53 -6.49 18.25 16.61
C VAL A 53 -7.01 19.67 16.32
N ASP A 54 -6.13 20.57 15.86
CA ASP A 54 -6.50 21.96 15.56
C ASP A 54 -7.51 22.08 14.41
N TYR A 55 -7.50 21.16 13.44
CA TYR A 55 -8.50 21.14 12.36
C TYR A 55 -9.92 20.89 12.88
N PHE A 56 -10.06 20.15 13.98
CA PHE A 56 -11.36 19.86 14.61
C PHE A 56 -11.93 21.06 15.38
N ARG A 57 -11.23 22.20 15.46
CA ARG A 57 -11.84 23.46 15.91
C ARG A 57 -12.94 23.92 14.96
N ASN A 58 -12.83 23.57 13.66
CA ASN A 58 -13.93 23.73 12.72
C ASN A 58 -14.93 22.57 12.94
N PRO A 59 -16.19 22.86 13.36
CA PRO A 59 -17.20 21.82 13.58
C PRO A 59 -17.56 21.04 12.32
N LYS A 60 -17.28 21.59 11.12
CA LYS A 60 -17.49 20.90 9.85
C LYS A 60 -16.43 19.85 9.55
N VAL A 61 -15.25 19.87 10.18
CA VAL A 61 -14.25 18.83 9.94
C VAL A 61 -14.65 17.57 10.69
N ALA A 62 -14.90 16.50 9.94
CA ALA A 62 -15.25 15.18 10.49
C ALA A 62 -14.11 14.19 10.46
N LEU A 63 -13.17 14.32 9.53
CA LEU A 63 -12.10 13.34 9.33
C LEU A 63 -10.81 14.03 8.93
N VAL A 64 -9.71 13.66 9.60
CA VAL A 64 -8.35 14.03 9.23
C VAL A 64 -7.57 12.75 8.95
N GLN A 65 -7.04 12.62 7.74
CA GLN A 65 -6.34 11.44 7.23
C GLN A 65 -4.86 11.73 7.04
N TYR A 66 -4.02 10.80 7.46
CA TYR A 66 -2.61 10.75 7.13
C TYR A 66 -2.35 9.70 6.03
N PRO A 67 -1.25 9.83 5.25
CA PRO A 67 -0.85 8.81 4.29
C PRO A 67 -0.56 7.47 4.97
N GLN A 68 -0.76 6.38 4.23
CA GLN A 68 -0.17 5.09 4.54
C GLN A 68 1.24 5.05 3.98
N THR A 69 2.24 5.08 4.86
CA THR A 69 3.64 4.85 4.50
C THR A 69 4.13 3.55 5.09
N PHE A 70 5.05 2.90 4.38
CA PHE A 70 5.48 1.53 4.71
C PHE A 70 6.98 1.47 4.89
N TYR A 71 7.42 0.68 5.87
CA TYR A 71 8.84 0.53 6.15
C TYR A 71 9.50 -0.59 5.35
N ASN A 72 8.78 -1.70 5.15
CA ASN A 72 9.23 -2.77 4.29
C ASN A 72 8.99 -2.43 2.81
N LYS A 73 9.73 -3.09 1.92
CA LYS A 73 9.61 -2.90 0.48
C LYS A 73 8.57 -3.83 -0.10
N ASP A 74 7.70 -3.31 -0.96
CA ASP A 74 6.75 -4.12 -1.72
C ASP A 74 7.44 -4.87 -2.90
N PRO A 75 6.77 -5.86 -3.51
CA PRO A 75 7.34 -6.62 -4.62
C PRO A 75 7.81 -5.79 -5.83
N PHE A 76 7.13 -4.68 -6.16
CA PHE A 76 7.55 -3.75 -7.22
C PHE A 76 8.80 -2.95 -6.82
N GLN A 77 8.86 -2.44 -5.59
CA GLN A 77 10.05 -1.77 -5.06
C GLN A 77 11.29 -2.68 -5.15
N LEU A 78 11.14 -3.93 -4.74
CA LEU A 78 12.22 -4.92 -4.79
C LEU A 78 12.66 -5.23 -6.21
N LEU A 79 11.71 -5.48 -7.12
CA LEU A 79 12.00 -5.84 -8.51
C LEU A 79 12.70 -4.71 -9.28
N ARG A 80 12.24 -3.46 -9.09
CA ARG A 80 12.76 -2.31 -9.83
C ARG A 80 13.86 -1.54 -9.11
N LYS A 81 14.21 -1.94 -7.88
CA LYS A 81 15.04 -1.14 -6.96
C LYS A 81 14.49 0.29 -6.83
N SER A 82 13.16 0.43 -6.84
CA SER A 82 12.49 1.72 -6.68
C SER A 82 12.64 2.19 -5.24
N MET A 83 12.77 3.50 -5.06
CA MET A 83 12.68 4.13 -3.74
C MET A 83 11.24 4.12 -3.23
N TYR A 84 10.28 4.38 -4.12
CA TYR A 84 8.88 4.59 -3.76
C TYR A 84 8.05 3.31 -3.82
N ASN A 85 7.19 3.15 -2.82
CA ASN A 85 6.16 2.13 -2.77
C ASN A 85 5.11 2.39 -3.85
N GLU A 86 4.44 1.34 -4.33
CA GLU A 86 3.45 1.48 -5.40
C GLU A 86 2.27 2.39 -5.02
N GLN A 87 1.95 2.52 -3.74
CA GLN A 87 0.84 3.33 -3.24
C GLN A 87 1.20 4.81 -3.06
N GLU A 88 2.49 5.18 -3.08
CA GLU A 88 2.91 6.57 -2.86
C GLU A 88 2.30 7.52 -3.89
N LEU A 89 2.09 7.10 -5.13
CA LEU A 89 1.39 7.95 -6.12
C LEU A 89 -0.01 8.31 -5.64
N PHE A 90 -0.75 7.35 -5.10
CA PHE A 90 -2.09 7.59 -4.60
C PHE A 90 -2.05 8.42 -3.32
N MET A 91 -1.25 8.00 -2.33
CA MET A 91 -1.19 8.63 -1.02
C MET A 91 -0.63 10.06 -1.06
N ARG A 92 0.40 10.30 -1.88
CA ARG A 92 1.11 11.59 -1.87
C ARG A 92 0.59 12.57 -2.89
N PHE A 93 0.08 12.11 -4.02
CA PHE A 93 -0.32 12.99 -5.11
C PHE A 93 -1.83 13.03 -5.32
N LEU A 94 -2.48 11.86 -5.39
CA LEU A 94 -3.92 11.80 -5.69
C LEU A 94 -4.80 12.15 -4.48
N GLU A 95 -4.50 11.64 -3.28
CA GLU A 95 -5.29 11.93 -2.07
C GLU A 95 -5.32 13.42 -1.69
N PRO A 96 -4.20 14.17 -1.71
CA PRO A 96 -4.28 15.62 -1.51
C PRO A 96 -5.11 16.32 -2.58
N ALA A 97 -5.06 15.87 -3.83
CA ALA A 97 -5.89 16.43 -4.90
C ALA A 97 -7.38 16.15 -4.67
N LEU A 98 -7.73 14.95 -4.21
CA LEU A 98 -9.10 14.59 -3.82
C LEU A 98 -9.58 15.38 -2.60
N SER A 99 -8.72 15.55 -1.59
CA SER A 99 -9.05 16.32 -0.37
C SER A 99 -9.34 17.78 -0.66
N ARG A 100 -8.66 18.41 -1.64
CA ARG A 100 -8.97 19.78 -2.09
C ARG A 100 -10.40 19.94 -2.60
N GLU A 101 -10.95 18.89 -3.21
CA GLU A 101 -12.35 18.85 -3.68
C GLU A 101 -13.32 18.30 -2.62
N ASN A 102 -12.87 18.16 -1.36
CA ASN A 102 -13.57 17.47 -0.28
C ASN A 102 -14.08 16.08 -0.70
N ALA A 103 -13.30 15.36 -1.51
CA ALA A 103 -13.61 14.04 -2.03
C ALA A 103 -12.57 12.99 -1.59
N LEU A 104 -11.88 13.27 -0.47
CA LEU A 104 -10.88 12.40 0.15
C LEU A 104 -11.43 10.98 0.31
N ILE A 105 -10.60 9.98 0.02
CA ILE A 105 -10.94 8.59 0.29
C ILE A 105 -10.39 8.24 1.67
N HIS A 106 -11.27 7.87 2.59
CA HIS A 106 -10.80 7.30 3.86
C HIS A 106 -10.25 5.88 3.59
N ILE A 107 -9.01 5.65 4.01
CA ILE A 107 -8.22 4.43 3.73
C ILE A 107 -8.15 3.48 4.94
N GLY A 108 -9.00 3.70 5.94
CA GLY A 108 -9.27 2.74 7.02
C GLY A 108 -8.28 2.71 8.19
N THR A 109 -7.19 3.47 8.14
CA THR A 109 -6.22 3.60 9.24
C THR A 109 -5.59 4.99 9.19
N ASN A 110 -4.76 5.33 10.17
CA ASN A 110 -4.04 6.60 10.25
C ASN A 110 -4.99 7.79 10.10
N ALA A 111 -6.17 7.71 10.72
CA ALA A 111 -7.18 8.75 10.61
C ALA A 111 -7.76 9.08 11.98
N ILE A 112 -8.04 10.35 12.19
CA ILE A 112 -8.79 10.83 13.35
C ILE A 112 -10.18 11.21 12.86
N ILE A 113 -11.21 10.74 13.55
CA ILE A 113 -12.61 10.92 13.17
C ILE A 113 -13.35 11.57 14.33
N ARG A 114 -14.17 12.59 14.02
CA ARG A 114 -15.10 13.18 14.97
C ARG A 114 -16.22 12.20 15.27
N ARG A 115 -16.38 11.81 16.53
CA ARG A 115 -17.41 10.86 16.97
C ARG A 115 -18.80 11.30 16.56
N SER A 116 -19.18 12.54 16.85
CA SER A 116 -20.54 13.03 16.57
C SER A 116 -20.92 12.93 15.09
N ALA A 117 -19.98 13.22 14.19
CA ALA A 117 -20.20 13.09 12.76
C ALA A 117 -20.31 11.62 12.32
N LEU A 118 -19.50 10.73 12.91
CA LEU A 118 -19.58 9.29 12.66
C LEU A 118 -20.90 8.69 13.17
N GLU A 119 -21.38 9.11 14.34
CA GLU A 119 -22.66 8.69 14.91
C GLU A 119 -23.85 9.22 14.09
N GLU A 120 -23.76 10.44 13.55
CA GLU A 120 -24.80 11.02 12.68
C GLU A 120 -25.02 10.20 11.41
N ILE A 121 -23.96 9.66 10.80
CA ILE A 121 -24.08 8.78 9.63
C ILE A 121 -24.45 7.32 9.98
N GLY A 122 -24.69 7.03 11.27
CA GLY A 122 -25.08 5.70 11.77
C GLY A 122 -23.91 4.77 12.10
N GLY A 123 -22.72 5.32 12.34
CA GLY A 123 -21.50 4.57 12.61
C GLY A 123 -20.74 4.16 11.33
N VAL A 124 -19.81 3.23 11.46
CA VAL A 124 -19.05 2.69 10.33
C VAL A 124 -19.95 1.76 9.50
N PRO A 125 -20.12 1.98 8.18
CA PRO A 125 -20.98 1.16 7.34
C PRO A 125 -20.54 -0.30 7.28
N THR A 126 -21.51 -1.22 7.22
CA THR A 126 -21.27 -2.67 7.20
C THR A 126 -21.64 -3.34 5.88
N SER A 127 -22.02 -2.55 4.88
CA SER A 127 -22.54 -3.02 3.59
C SER A 127 -21.46 -3.43 2.58
N SER A 128 -20.18 -3.18 2.87
CA SER A 128 -19.03 -3.50 2.00
C SER A 128 -17.86 -4.05 2.80
N ILE A 129 -17.00 -4.82 2.14
CA ILE A 129 -15.68 -5.28 2.66
C ILE A 129 -14.60 -4.19 2.65
N THR A 130 -14.95 -2.98 2.19
CA THR A 130 -14.18 -1.73 2.29
C THR A 130 -15.06 -0.67 2.95
N GLU A 131 -15.29 -0.83 4.25
CA GLU A 131 -16.13 0.07 5.06
C GLU A 131 -15.59 1.50 5.13
N ASP A 132 -14.28 1.64 4.97
CA ASP A 132 -13.50 2.86 5.09
C ASP A 132 -13.90 3.91 4.05
N MET A 133 -13.84 3.57 2.76
CA MET A 133 -14.25 4.46 1.67
C MET A 133 -15.72 4.87 1.81
N ALA A 134 -16.59 3.95 2.24
CA ALA A 134 -18.00 4.25 2.48
C ALA A 134 -18.17 5.26 3.61
N THR A 135 -17.42 5.12 4.70
CA THR A 135 -17.43 6.06 5.84
C THR A 135 -17.07 7.46 5.37
N GLY A 136 -15.94 7.62 4.67
CA GLY A 136 -15.51 8.94 4.16
C GLY A 136 -16.55 9.59 3.24
N MET A 137 -17.12 8.80 2.33
CA MET A 137 -18.14 9.28 1.39
C MET A 137 -19.44 9.72 2.08
N LEU A 138 -19.89 8.98 3.09
CA LEU A 138 -21.11 9.33 3.82
C LEU A 138 -20.90 10.56 4.73
N LEU A 139 -19.71 10.72 5.32
CA LEU A 139 -19.37 11.95 6.05
C LEU A 139 -19.45 13.17 5.11
N GLN A 140 -18.88 13.07 3.91
CA GLN A 140 -18.94 14.14 2.92
C GLN A 140 -20.37 14.38 2.41
N ASP A 141 -21.18 13.32 2.23
CA ASP A 141 -22.60 13.46 1.86
C ASP A 141 -23.44 14.09 2.98
N ALA A 142 -23.08 13.90 4.24
CA ALA A 142 -23.67 14.61 5.37
C ALA A 142 -23.22 16.10 5.46
N GLY A 143 -22.36 16.56 4.53
CA GLY A 143 -21.92 17.95 4.45
C GLY A 143 -20.67 18.27 5.28
N TYR A 144 -20.00 17.24 5.81
CA TYR A 144 -18.74 17.41 6.53
C TYR A 144 -17.54 17.57 5.58
N GLU A 145 -16.51 18.22 6.11
CA GLU A 145 -15.20 18.41 5.51
C GLU A 145 -14.23 17.31 5.94
N THR A 146 -13.38 16.91 5.01
CA THR A 146 -12.37 15.86 5.17
C THR A 146 -11.00 16.38 4.74
N ILE A 147 -10.02 16.26 5.62
CA ILE A 147 -8.69 16.88 5.47
C ILE A 147 -7.63 15.80 5.32
N PHE A 148 -6.70 16.02 4.39
CA PHE A 148 -5.51 15.20 4.24
C PHE A 148 -4.25 15.94 4.69
N ILE A 149 -3.52 15.37 5.64
CA ILE A 149 -2.19 15.87 6.03
C ILE A 149 -1.15 15.03 5.29
N ASN A 150 -0.50 15.61 4.28
CA ASN A 150 0.47 14.91 3.44
C ASN A 150 1.85 14.75 4.10
N LYS A 151 1.88 14.30 5.36
CA LYS A 151 3.08 14.03 6.14
C LYS A 151 2.94 12.68 6.81
N ALA A 152 4.03 11.93 6.86
CA ALA A 152 4.00 10.60 7.42
C ALA A 152 4.19 10.66 8.96
N TYR A 153 3.15 10.21 9.66
CA TYR A 153 3.12 10.06 11.12
C TYR A 153 2.95 8.61 11.57
N ALA A 154 2.82 7.68 10.64
CA ALA A 154 2.66 6.26 10.93
C ALA A 154 3.31 5.40 9.85
N LEU A 155 4.02 4.36 10.26
CA LEU A 155 4.68 3.41 9.36
C LEU A 155 4.08 2.03 9.56
N GLY A 156 3.54 1.45 8.48
CA GLY A 156 2.96 0.12 8.49
C GLY A 156 3.75 -0.89 7.68
N ILE A 157 3.15 -2.07 7.51
CA ILE A 157 3.68 -3.15 6.66
C ILE A 157 2.90 -3.21 5.35
N THR A 158 3.60 -3.17 4.21
CA THR A 158 3.04 -3.46 2.88
C THR A 158 3.14 -4.96 2.58
N PRO A 159 2.31 -5.55 1.69
CA PRO A 159 2.44 -6.96 1.32
C PRO A 159 3.87 -7.39 0.95
N TYR A 160 4.33 -8.52 1.47
CA TYR A 160 5.65 -9.09 1.16
C TYR A 160 5.63 -9.92 -0.13
N THR A 161 4.47 -10.46 -0.49
CA THR A 161 4.33 -11.40 -1.61
C THR A 161 3.34 -10.94 -2.67
N ALA A 162 3.51 -11.46 -3.88
CA ALA A 162 2.54 -11.28 -4.96
C ALA A 162 1.13 -11.77 -4.56
N LYS A 163 1.05 -12.85 -3.79
CA LYS A 163 -0.21 -13.43 -3.29
C LYS A 163 -0.95 -12.46 -2.37
N GLU A 164 -0.25 -11.92 -1.38
CA GLU A 164 -0.82 -10.96 -0.43
C GLU A 164 -1.28 -9.69 -1.14
N LEU A 165 -0.45 -9.19 -2.06
CA LEU A 165 -0.77 -8.02 -2.87
C LEU A 165 -2.02 -8.25 -3.74
N THR A 166 -2.09 -9.41 -4.40
CA THR A 166 -3.24 -9.83 -5.21
C THR A 166 -4.52 -9.93 -4.38
N SER A 167 -4.43 -10.51 -3.17
CA SER A 167 -5.56 -10.61 -2.24
C SER A 167 -6.05 -9.23 -1.82
N GLN A 168 -5.13 -8.33 -1.46
CA GLN A 168 -5.44 -6.96 -1.07
C GLN A 168 -6.14 -6.20 -2.22
N ARG A 169 -5.60 -6.25 -3.43
CA ARG A 169 -6.19 -5.58 -4.61
C ARG A 169 -7.54 -6.16 -5.03
N THR A 170 -7.70 -7.48 -4.91
CA THR A 170 -8.98 -8.14 -5.15
C THR A 170 -10.04 -7.61 -4.19
N ARG A 171 -9.73 -7.53 -2.88
CA ARG A 171 -10.65 -6.97 -1.87
C ARG A 171 -11.05 -5.54 -2.20
N TRP A 172 -10.09 -4.70 -2.56
CA TRP A 172 -10.35 -3.29 -2.84
C TRP A 172 -11.22 -3.08 -4.09
N ALA A 173 -10.96 -3.82 -5.18
CA ALA A 173 -11.77 -3.78 -6.38
C ALA A 173 -13.24 -4.20 -6.11
N GLN A 174 -13.42 -5.30 -5.37
CA GLN A 174 -14.74 -5.82 -5.03
C GLN A 174 -15.49 -4.89 -4.07
N GLY A 175 -14.82 -4.45 -3.01
CA GLY A 175 -15.42 -3.55 -2.02
C GLY A 175 -15.83 -2.20 -2.60
N THR A 176 -15.01 -1.61 -3.46
CA THR A 176 -15.37 -0.36 -4.15
C THR A 176 -16.64 -0.56 -4.98
N LYS A 177 -16.77 -1.69 -5.70
CA LYS A 177 -18.00 -1.99 -6.44
C LYS A 177 -19.22 -2.18 -5.53
N GLN A 178 -19.06 -2.86 -4.40
CA GLN A 178 -20.14 -3.05 -3.42
C GLN A 178 -20.67 -1.71 -2.90
N ILE A 179 -19.78 -0.75 -2.62
CA ILE A 179 -20.15 0.61 -2.23
C ILE A 179 -21.01 1.27 -3.30
N PHE A 180 -20.56 1.21 -4.57
CA PHE A 180 -21.26 1.87 -5.67
C PHE A 180 -22.62 1.24 -5.97
N ASP A 181 -22.74 -0.07 -5.83
CA ASP A 181 -24.00 -0.78 -6.02
C ASP A 181 -24.99 -0.49 -4.88
N HIS A 182 -24.48 -0.39 -3.64
CA HIS A 182 -25.30 -0.16 -2.45
C HIS A 182 -25.73 1.30 -2.32
N PHE A 183 -24.77 2.23 -2.23
CA PHE A 183 -25.02 3.65 -1.95
C PHE A 183 -25.36 4.46 -3.20
N LYS A 184 -24.95 4.01 -4.39
CA LYS A 184 -25.20 4.66 -5.68
C LYS A 184 -24.84 6.15 -5.63
N PRO A 185 -23.54 6.53 -5.55
CA PRO A 185 -23.09 7.90 -5.26
C PRO A 185 -23.75 9.01 -6.08
N ARG A 186 -24.16 8.73 -7.33
CA ARG A 186 -24.98 9.67 -8.13
C ARG A 186 -26.29 10.14 -7.46
N ARG A 187 -26.86 9.35 -6.56
CA ARG A 187 -28.14 9.59 -5.86
C ARG A 187 -27.94 10.27 -4.50
N LEU A 188 -26.71 10.30 -3.99
CA LEU A 188 -26.36 11.01 -2.77
C LEU A 188 -26.50 12.52 -3.03
N LYS A 189 -27.25 13.22 -2.17
CA LYS A 189 -27.71 14.59 -2.43
C LYS A 189 -26.78 15.65 -1.85
N GLY A 190 -26.05 15.35 -0.78
CA GLY A 190 -25.09 16.28 -0.19
C GLY A 190 -23.75 16.28 -0.92
N LEU A 191 -23.41 15.22 -1.66
CA LEU A 191 -22.26 15.25 -2.56
C LEU A 191 -22.46 16.23 -3.72
N SER A 192 -21.49 17.12 -3.89
CA SER A 192 -21.36 18.03 -5.03
C SER A 192 -21.12 17.28 -6.34
N PHE A 193 -21.29 17.97 -7.47
CA PHE A 193 -20.97 17.39 -8.77
C PHE A 193 -19.50 16.98 -8.87
N MET A 194 -18.58 17.80 -8.36
CA MET A 194 -17.15 17.50 -8.41
C MET A 194 -16.80 16.30 -7.51
N GLN A 195 -17.33 16.23 -6.29
CA GLN A 195 -17.14 15.08 -5.41
C GLN A 195 -17.65 13.79 -6.06
N LYS A 196 -18.81 13.84 -6.73
CA LYS A 196 -19.33 12.70 -7.51
C LYS A 196 -18.36 12.30 -8.61
N LEU A 197 -17.82 13.25 -9.37
CA LEU A 197 -16.85 12.97 -10.44
C LEU A 197 -15.57 12.33 -9.87
N CYS A 198 -15.04 12.85 -8.77
CA CYS A 198 -13.89 12.29 -8.05
C CYS A 198 -14.14 10.84 -7.63
N TYR A 199 -15.29 10.57 -6.99
CA TYR A 199 -15.67 9.20 -6.61
C TYR A 199 -15.82 8.28 -7.82
N TYR A 200 -16.49 8.73 -8.88
CA TYR A 200 -16.63 7.93 -10.10
C TYR A 200 -15.28 7.69 -10.79
N ASN A 201 -14.35 8.63 -10.76
CA ASN A 201 -12.98 8.42 -11.25
C ASN A 201 -12.28 7.30 -10.46
N SER A 202 -12.36 7.34 -9.13
CA SER A 202 -11.80 6.30 -8.26
C SER A 202 -12.47 4.94 -8.43
N TYR A 203 -13.75 4.91 -8.80
CA TYR A 203 -14.45 3.67 -9.17
C TYR A 203 -14.03 3.14 -10.55
N LEU A 204 -13.98 4.01 -11.56
CA LEU A 204 -13.61 3.66 -12.93
C LEU A 204 -12.16 3.20 -13.06
N TYR A 205 -11.28 3.63 -12.15
CA TYR A 205 -9.92 3.13 -12.05
C TYR A 205 -9.86 1.59 -12.05
N TRP A 206 -10.74 0.90 -11.31
CA TRP A 206 -10.75 -0.56 -11.25
C TRP A 206 -11.11 -1.22 -12.59
N PHE A 207 -11.82 -0.50 -13.47
CA PHE A 207 -12.23 -0.97 -14.80
C PHE A 207 -11.16 -0.74 -15.88
N THR A 208 -10.16 0.10 -15.62
CA THR A 208 -9.00 0.28 -16.54
C THR A 208 -8.26 -1.04 -16.81
N SER A 209 -8.38 -1.99 -15.89
CA SER A 209 -7.85 -3.35 -16.04
C SER A 209 -8.52 -4.14 -17.16
N PHE A 210 -9.83 -3.96 -17.40
CA PHE A 210 -10.49 -4.55 -18.58
C PHE A 210 -9.93 -3.95 -19.88
N GLN A 211 -9.78 -2.62 -19.91
CA GLN A 211 -9.16 -1.92 -21.04
C GLN A 211 -7.74 -2.45 -21.30
N LYS A 212 -6.96 -2.69 -20.24
CA LYS A 212 -5.61 -3.23 -20.35
C LYS A 212 -5.59 -4.65 -20.93
N ILE A 213 -6.51 -5.53 -20.51
CA ILE A 213 -6.67 -6.87 -21.11
C ILE A 213 -7.00 -6.75 -22.60
N ILE A 214 -7.91 -5.84 -22.98
CA ILE A 214 -8.22 -5.59 -24.40
C ILE A 214 -6.98 -5.13 -25.15
N PHE A 215 -6.17 -4.20 -24.61
CA PHE A 215 -4.94 -3.74 -25.25
C PHE A 215 -3.84 -4.81 -25.33
N LEU A 216 -3.83 -5.78 -24.42
CA LEU A 216 -2.92 -6.93 -24.48
C LEU A 216 -3.33 -7.92 -25.59
N LEU A 217 -4.63 -8.14 -25.79
CA LEU A 217 -5.15 -9.13 -26.74
C LEU A 217 -5.42 -8.57 -28.14
N ALA A 218 -5.78 -7.30 -28.26
CA ALA A 218 -6.16 -6.66 -29.51
C ALA A 218 -5.12 -6.84 -30.64
N PRO A 219 -3.81 -6.57 -30.43
CA PRO A 219 -2.79 -6.79 -31.46
C PRO A 219 -2.71 -8.24 -31.94
N THR A 220 -2.96 -9.21 -31.04
CA THR A 220 -2.85 -10.64 -31.35
C THR A 220 -3.93 -11.12 -32.32
N LEU A 221 -5.11 -10.49 -32.31
CA LEU A 221 -6.18 -10.84 -33.25
C LEU A 221 -5.80 -10.52 -34.69
N PHE A 222 -5.11 -9.39 -34.89
CA PHE A 222 -4.57 -9.04 -36.19
C PHE A 222 -3.39 -9.95 -36.57
N MET A 223 -2.41 -10.11 -35.66
CA MET A 223 -1.20 -10.89 -35.94
C MET A 223 -1.46 -12.37 -36.27
N VAL A 224 -2.47 -12.99 -35.64
CA VAL A 224 -2.77 -14.42 -35.82
C VAL A 224 -3.85 -14.67 -36.87
N PHE A 225 -4.87 -13.80 -36.95
CA PHE A 225 -6.08 -14.07 -37.72
C PHE A 225 -6.40 -13.02 -38.80
N ASP A 226 -5.56 -12.00 -39.00
CA ASP A 226 -5.83 -10.85 -39.88
C ASP A 226 -7.14 -10.11 -39.54
N ILE A 227 -7.57 -10.17 -38.28
CA ILE A 227 -8.76 -9.46 -37.82
C ILE A 227 -8.38 -8.00 -37.54
N PHE A 228 -8.82 -7.10 -38.43
CA PHE A 228 -8.64 -5.66 -38.28
C PHE A 228 -9.58 -5.07 -37.23
N ILE A 229 -9.05 -4.74 -36.06
CA ILE A 229 -9.75 -3.98 -35.03
C ILE A 229 -9.87 -2.50 -35.42
N VAL A 230 -8.82 -1.96 -36.03
CA VAL A 230 -8.79 -0.60 -36.58
C VAL A 230 -8.54 -0.72 -38.08
N ARG A 231 -9.48 -0.23 -38.87
CA ARG A 231 -9.36 -0.14 -40.33
C ARG A 231 -8.93 1.27 -40.70
N SER A 232 -7.66 1.43 -41.02
CA SER A 232 -7.08 2.71 -41.42
C SER A 232 -5.93 2.50 -42.39
N ASN A 233 -5.60 3.52 -43.17
CA ASN A 233 -4.33 3.55 -43.89
C ASN A 233 -3.19 4.01 -42.94
N ASN A 234 -1.94 3.86 -43.38
CA ASN A 234 -0.76 4.15 -42.56
C ASN A 234 -0.72 5.59 -42.05
N HIS A 235 -1.12 6.56 -42.90
CA HIS A 235 -1.14 7.98 -42.54
C HIS A 235 -2.20 8.30 -41.49
N GLN A 236 -3.41 7.77 -41.65
CA GLN A 236 -4.49 7.91 -40.69
C GLN A 236 -4.10 7.31 -39.34
N LEU A 237 -3.48 6.13 -39.34
CA LEU A 237 -3.03 5.51 -38.09
C LEU A 237 -2.06 6.42 -37.33
N LEU A 238 -1.03 6.95 -38.01
CA LEU A 238 -0.05 7.84 -37.38
C LEU A 238 -0.66 9.16 -36.92
N LEU A 239 -1.53 9.77 -37.75
CA LEU A 239 -2.18 11.04 -37.44
C LEU A 239 -3.05 10.97 -36.20
N PHE A 240 -3.78 9.87 -35.99
CA PHE A 240 -4.66 9.72 -34.82
C PHE A 240 -3.96 9.12 -33.60
N PHE A 241 -2.86 8.38 -33.79
CA PHE A 241 -2.12 7.78 -32.67
C PHE A 241 -1.07 8.71 -32.07
N LEU A 242 -0.25 9.38 -32.90
CA LEU A 242 0.92 10.12 -32.40
C LEU A 242 0.57 11.33 -31.52
N PRO A 243 -0.38 12.22 -31.88
CA PRO A 243 -0.71 13.36 -31.04
C PRO A 243 -1.16 12.98 -29.63
N PRO A 244 -2.14 12.08 -29.41
CA PRO A 244 -2.52 11.71 -28.05
C PRO A 244 -1.41 10.96 -27.31
N PHE A 245 -0.59 10.14 -28.00
CA PHE A 245 0.55 9.47 -27.39
C PHE A 245 1.63 10.45 -26.90
N ILE A 246 1.92 11.50 -27.67
CA ILE A 246 2.86 12.56 -27.27
C ILE A 246 2.26 13.36 -26.11
N MET A 247 1.00 13.76 -26.20
CA MET A 247 0.33 14.54 -25.16
C MET A 247 0.25 13.80 -23.83
N ILE A 248 -0.07 12.49 -23.83
CA ILE A 248 -0.09 11.71 -22.60
C ILE A 248 1.32 11.54 -22.03
N SER A 249 2.32 11.36 -22.89
CA SER A 249 3.72 11.23 -22.45
C SER A 249 4.24 12.52 -21.83
N LEU A 250 3.91 13.66 -22.43
CA LEU A 250 4.27 14.98 -21.92
C LEU A 250 3.51 15.29 -20.62
N SER A 251 2.20 15.03 -20.59
CA SER A 251 1.38 15.24 -19.38
C SER A 251 1.88 14.41 -18.22
N PHE A 252 2.23 13.14 -18.47
CA PHE A 252 2.80 12.28 -17.44
C PHE A 252 4.11 12.85 -16.91
N ARG A 253 4.99 13.34 -17.78
CA ARG A 253 6.27 13.94 -17.38
C ARG A 253 6.11 15.27 -16.63
N LEU A 254 5.13 16.09 -16.99
CA LEU A 254 4.94 17.41 -16.41
C LEU A 254 4.16 17.39 -15.10
N TYR A 255 3.18 16.49 -14.95
CA TYR A 255 2.25 16.52 -13.82
C TYR A 255 2.42 15.38 -12.84
N VAL A 256 3.01 14.25 -13.24
CA VAL A 256 3.20 13.12 -12.31
C VAL A 256 4.56 13.24 -11.64
N PRO A 257 4.63 13.27 -10.30
CA PRO A 257 5.90 13.33 -9.57
C PRO A 257 6.84 12.17 -9.92
N LYS A 258 8.14 12.34 -9.62
CA LYS A 258 9.18 11.33 -9.93
C LYS A 258 8.93 9.98 -9.25
N ILE A 259 8.04 9.93 -8.26
CA ILE A 259 7.42 8.74 -7.65
C ILE A 259 6.99 7.71 -8.71
N ARG A 260 6.45 8.15 -9.85
CA ARG A 260 5.95 7.26 -10.91
C ARG A 260 6.39 7.71 -12.29
N ASN A 261 6.73 6.76 -13.15
CA ASN A 261 6.92 6.95 -14.59
C ASN A 261 6.06 5.97 -15.42
N LEU A 262 5.90 6.26 -16.72
CA LEU A 262 5.13 5.44 -17.67
C LEU A 262 5.55 3.96 -17.65
N THR A 263 6.84 3.67 -17.51
CA THR A 263 7.34 2.28 -17.45
C THR A 263 6.86 1.57 -16.19
N SER A 264 6.95 2.19 -15.01
CA SER A 264 6.36 1.64 -13.77
C SER A 264 4.86 1.46 -13.89
N SER A 265 4.15 2.44 -14.44
CA SER A 265 2.70 2.36 -14.58
C SER A 265 2.33 1.20 -15.47
N HIS A 266 3.00 1.03 -16.61
CA HIS A 266 2.74 -0.09 -17.51
C HIS A 266 3.01 -1.46 -16.89
N ILE A 267 4.12 -1.62 -16.15
CA ILE A 267 4.41 -2.87 -15.43
C ILE A 267 3.33 -3.15 -14.38
N TYR A 268 2.94 -2.12 -13.62
CA TYR A 268 1.88 -2.22 -12.62
C TYR A 268 0.54 -2.60 -13.26
N ASP A 269 0.15 -1.92 -14.34
CA ASP A 269 -1.09 -2.17 -15.07
C ASP A 269 -1.12 -3.59 -15.65
N CYS A 270 -0.01 -4.07 -16.23
CA CYS A 270 0.11 -5.45 -16.68
C CYS A 270 -0.05 -6.45 -15.53
N PHE A 271 0.48 -6.15 -14.34
CA PHE A 271 0.32 -7.00 -13.16
C PHE A 271 -1.12 -7.01 -12.65
N VAL A 272 -1.75 -5.86 -12.47
CA VAL A 272 -3.10 -5.79 -11.89
C VAL A 272 -4.21 -6.14 -12.87
N ALA A 273 -3.97 -6.08 -14.18
CA ALA A 273 -5.01 -6.25 -15.19
C ALA A 273 -5.79 -7.58 -15.07
N PRO A 274 -5.15 -8.77 -15.00
CA PRO A 274 -5.87 -10.02 -14.79
C PRO A 274 -6.53 -10.11 -13.41
N ILE A 275 -5.92 -9.51 -12.40
CA ILE A 275 -6.36 -9.55 -11.00
C ILE A 275 -7.66 -8.77 -10.83
N HIS A 276 -7.66 -7.48 -11.17
CA HIS A 276 -8.83 -6.62 -11.06
C HIS A 276 -9.96 -7.11 -11.98
N THR A 277 -9.64 -7.51 -13.21
CA THR A 277 -10.63 -8.07 -14.15
C THR A 277 -11.30 -9.31 -13.56
N GLY A 278 -10.52 -10.26 -13.05
CA GLY A 278 -11.06 -11.45 -12.40
C GLY A 278 -11.87 -11.14 -11.14
N ALA A 279 -11.42 -10.17 -10.33
CA ALA A 279 -12.11 -9.72 -9.13
C ALA A 279 -13.48 -9.12 -9.45
N LEU A 280 -13.54 -8.24 -10.45
CA LEU A 280 -14.77 -7.58 -10.89
C LEU A 280 -15.74 -8.55 -11.56
N ILE A 281 -15.27 -9.45 -12.44
CA ILE A 281 -16.12 -10.51 -13.04
C ILE A 281 -16.77 -11.34 -11.94
N LYS A 282 -16.00 -11.78 -10.94
CA LYS A 282 -16.54 -12.53 -9.80
C LYS A 282 -17.61 -11.72 -9.05
N GLU A 283 -17.36 -10.43 -8.81
CA GLU A 283 -18.31 -9.56 -8.10
C GLU A 283 -19.57 -9.25 -8.92
N PHE A 284 -19.49 -9.20 -10.26
CA PHE A 284 -20.65 -9.10 -11.14
C PHE A 284 -21.49 -10.39 -11.13
N MET A 285 -20.84 -11.56 -11.07
CA MET A 285 -21.53 -12.85 -11.05
C MET A 285 -22.17 -13.15 -9.69
N LYS A 286 -21.41 -12.99 -8.60
CA LYS A 286 -21.88 -13.23 -7.23
C LYS A 286 -21.08 -12.40 -6.24
N SER A 287 -21.77 -11.44 -5.63
CA SER A 287 -21.18 -10.56 -4.62
C SER A 287 -20.62 -11.35 -3.43
N GLN A 288 -19.34 -11.14 -3.12
CA GLN A 288 -18.65 -11.79 -2.00
C GLN A 288 -18.78 -10.94 -0.74
N LYS A 289 -19.57 -11.41 0.23
CA LYS A 289 -19.82 -10.68 1.49
C LYS A 289 -18.82 -10.99 2.62
N LYS A 290 -17.99 -12.03 2.47
CA LYS A 290 -17.02 -12.46 3.49
C LYS A 290 -15.62 -12.43 2.92
N PHE A 291 -14.70 -11.80 3.64
CA PHE A 291 -13.28 -11.79 3.35
C PHE A 291 -12.53 -12.43 4.52
N ASN A 292 -11.61 -13.35 4.19
CA ASN A 292 -10.68 -13.90 5.17
C ASN A 292 -9.43 -13.03 5.18
N VAL A 293 -9.08 -12.51 6.36
CA VAL A 293 -7.85 -11.71 6.55
C VAL A 293 -6.66 -12.53 6.06
N THR A 294 -5.97 -12.00 5.05
CA THR A 294 -4.73 -12.60 4.58
C THR A 294 -3.65 -12.24 5.59
N LYS A 295 -3.10 -13.23 6.29
CA LYS A 295 -1.98 -13.00 7.20
C LYS A 295 -0.77 -12.56 6.37
N LYS A 296 -0.15 -11.45 6.75
CA LYS A 296 1.14 -11.01 6.22
C LYS A 296 2.19 -11.81 6.98
N GLU A 297 2.61 -12.94 6.43
CA GLU A 297 3.58 -13.82 7.09
C GLU A 297 4.91 -13.77 6.34
N ILE A 298 5.99 -13.76 7.12
CA ILE A 298 7.35 -13.77 6.60
C ILE A 298 7.57 -15.01 5.75
N VAL A 299 8.04 -14.83 4.52
CA VAL A 299 8.30 -15.96 3.63
C VAL A 299 9.65 -16.58 3.98
N GLY A 300 9.63 -17.74 4.63
CA GLY A 300 10.82 -18.54 4.93
C GLY A 300 11.44 -19.24 3.70
N SER A 301 11.05 -18.91 2.47
CA SER A 301 11.59 -19.52 1.25
C SER A 301 11.59 -18.56 0.06
N ASN A 302 12.58 -18.71 -0.83
CA ASN A 302 12.62 -18.01 -2.13
C ASN A 302 11.68 -18.65 -3.18
N ALA A 303 10.57 -19.26 -2.75
CA ALA A 303 9.68 -19.98 -3.62
C ALA A 303 8.97 -19.04 -4.60
N PHE A 304 8.84 -19.47 -5.85
CA PHE A 304 8.14 -18.72 -6.88
C PHE A 304 6.64 -19.03 -6.84
N ASP A 305 5.80 -18.00 -6.72
CA ASP A 305 4.34 -18.15 -6.68
C ASP A 305 3.74 -18.25 -8.08
N TRP A 306 3.86 -19.45 -8.67
CA TRP A 306 3.33 -19.76 -9.98
C TRP A 306 1.82 -19.56 -10.10
N ARG A 307 1.05 -19.75 -9.02
CA ARG A 307 -0.41 -19.69 -9.07
C ARG A 307 -0.89 -18.25 -9.28
N THR A 308 -0.28 -17.31 -8.58
CA THR A 308 -0.65 -15.89 -8.69
C THR A 308 -0.33 -15.32 -10.07
N VAL A 309 0.82 -15.69 -10.66
CA VAL A 309 1.25 -15.16 -11.95
C VAL A 309 0.83 -16.01 -13.16
N LEU A 310 0.10 -17.12 -12.96
CA LEU A 310 -0.36 -17.99 -14.04
C LEU A 310 -1.14 -17.24 -15.14
N PRO A 311 -2.08 -16.33 -14.84
CA PRO A 311 -2.76 -15.55 -15.88
C PRO A 311 -1.80 -14.72 -16.73
N HIS A 312 -0.75 -14.17 -16.13
CA HIS A 312 0.27 -13.39 -16.82
C HIS A 312 1.14 -14.27 -17.72
N ILE A 313 1.47 -15.49 -17.27
CA ILE A 313 2.19 -16.48 -18.09
C ILE A 313 1.37 -16.86 -19.32
N ILE A 314 0.07 -17.14 -19.15
CA ILE A 314 -0.82 -17.46 -20.28
C ILE A 314 -0.84 -16.32 -21.31
N LEU A 315 -1.00 -15.08 -20.85
CA LEU A 315 -0.97 -13.90 -21.72
C LEU A 315 0.38 -13.73 -22.41
N PHE A 316 1.48 -13.91 -21.68
CA PHE A 316 2.84 -13.81 -22.21
C PHE A 316 3.09 -14.86 -23.29
N THR A 317 2.71 -16.12 -23.06
CA THR A 317 2.84 -17.20 -24.03
C THR A 317 2.00 -16.93 -25.28
N TRP A 318 0.75 -16.50 -25.12
CA TRP A 318 -0.13 -16.19 -26.25
C TRP A 318 0.41 -15.04 -27.11
N ILE A 319 0.83 -13.94 -26.49
CA ILE A 319 1.39 -12.79 -27.21
C ILE A 319 2.72 -13.17 -27.87
N SER A 320 3.56 -13.98 -27.22
CA SER A 320 4.81 -14.48 -27.82
C SER A 320 4.54 -15.32 -29.06
N PHE A 321 3.56 -16.24 -29.00
CA PHE A 321 3.11 -17.01 -30.15
C PHE A 321 2.62 -16.09 -31.28
N ALA A 322 1.80 -15.10 -30.96
CA ALA A 322 1.29 -14.15 -31.94
C ALA A 322 2.42 -13.32 -32.61
N CYS A 323 3.43 -12.90 -31.85
CA CYS A 323 4.62 -12.25 -32.39
C CYS A 323 5.39 -13.16 -33.36
N LEU A 324 5.53 -14.45 -33.04
CA LEU A 324 6.19 -15.41 -33.93
C LEU A 324 5.41 -15.60 -35.24
N VAL A 325 4.08 -15.68 -35.17
CA VAL A 325 3.23 -15.75 -36.37
C VAL A 325 3.41 -14.50 -37.22
N ALA A 326 3.27 -13.30 -36.64
CA ALA A 326 3.46 -12.05 -37.39
C ALA A 326 4.88 -11.93 -38.00
N GLY A 327 5.92 -12.34 -37.27
CA GLY A 327 7.29 -12.36 -37.77
C GLY A 327 7.48 -13.32 -38.95
N TYR A 328 6.86 -14.51 -38.89
CA TYR A 328 6.87 -15.46 -39.99
C TYR A 328 6.13 -14.94 -41.23
N ARG A 329 4.98 -14.30 -41.04
CA ARG A 329 4.21 -13.68 -42.14
C ARG A 329 4.97 -12.55 -42.82
N LEU A 330 5.62 -11.69 -42.02
CA LEU A 330 6.53 -10.65 -42.52
C LEU A 330 7.68 -11.26 -43.34
N TYR A 331 8.31 -12.32 -42.84
CA TYR A 331 9.38 -13.01 -43.55
C TYR A 331 8.93 -13.59 -44.90
N ARG A 332 7.70 -14.10 -44.98
CA ARG A 332 7.12 -14.61 -46.23
C ARG A 332 6.66 -13.52 -47.21
N GLY A 333 6.70 -12.25 -46.80
CA GLY A 333 6.14 -11.15 -47.59
C GLY A 333 4.62 -11.23 -47.73
N GLU A 334 3.92 -11.81 -46.73
CA GLU A 334 2.46 -11.78 -46.70
C GLU A 334 1.96 -10.33 -46.49
N GLY A 335 0.74 -10.04 -46.93
CA GLY A 335 0.20 -8.67 -46.98
C GLY A 335 0.17 -7.98 -45.60
N TYR A 336 0.15 -6.63 -45.62
CA TYR A 336 0.05 -5.73 -44.45
C TYR A 336 1.33 -5.52 -43.62
N GLU A 337 2.50 -5.50 -44.25
CA GLU A 337 3.82 -5.28 -43.64
C GLU A 337 3.83 -4.21 -42.53
N PHE A 338 3.36 -2.99 -42.83
CA PHE A 338 3.32 -1.89 -41.86
C PHE A 338 2.46 -2.21 -40.63
N GLY A 339 1.31 -2.85 -40.83
CA GLY A 339 0.43 -3.27 -39.74
C GLY A 339 1.11 -4.27 -38.81
N TYR A 340 1.78 -5.27 -39.38
CA TYR A 340 2.52 -6.26 -38.58
C TYR A 340 3.64 -5.60 -37.78
N ILE A 341 4.43 -4.71 -38.39
CA ILE A 341 5.50 -3.98 -37.70
C ILE A 341 4.95 -3.19 -36.50
N VAL A 342 3.88 -2.40 -36.69
CA VAL A 342 3.29 -1.60 -35.60
C VAL A 342 2.77 -2.50 -34.48
N THR A 343 2.06 -3.59 -34.81
CA THR A 343 1.55 -4.52 -33.80
C THR A 343 2.64 -5.29 -33.09
N LEU A 344 3.76 -5.62 -33.76
CA LEU A 344 4.93 -6.23 -33.15
C LEU A 344 5.60 -5.28 -32.16
N ILE A 345 5.83 -4.02 -32.53
CA ILE A 345 6.42 -3.02 -31.62
C ILE A 345 5.57 -2.88 -30.36
N TRP A 346 4.24 -2.77 -30.51
CA TRP A 346 3.33 -2.75 -29.36
C TRP A 346 3.48 -4.05 -28.57
N SER A 347 3.37 -5.20 -29.21
CA SER A 347 3.38 -6.50 -28.52
C SER A 347 4.69 -6.75 -27.76
N LEU A 348 5.84 -6.27 -28.25
CA LEU A 348 7.11 -6.28 -27.53
C LEU A 348 7.06 -5.42 -26.26
N TYR A 349 6.45 -4.23 -26.32
CA TYR A 349 6.20 -3.39 -25.14
C TYR A 349 5.25 -4.09 -24.13
N ASN A 350 4.21 -4.78 -24.61
CA ASN A 350 3.34 -5.61 -23.77
C ASN A 350 4.09 -6.77 -23.10
N LEU A 351 4.90 -7.51 -23.87
CA LEU A 351 5.73 -8.61 -23.37
C LEU A 351 6.72 -8.13 -22.32
N TYR A 352 7.31 -6.94 -22.49
CA TYR A 352 8.15 -6.31 -21.47
C TYR A 352 7.38 -6.12 -20.16
N GLY A 353 6.19 -5.53 -20.20
CA GLY A 353 5.36 -5.33 -18.99
C GLY A 353 4.98 -6.65 -18.33
N LEU A 354 4.56 -7.64 -19.12
CA LEU A 354 4.19 -8.97 -18.62
C LEU A 354 5.37 -9.75 -18.05
N PHE A 355 6.56 -9.62 -18.64
CA PHE A 355 7.79 -10.24 -18.11
C PHE A 355 8.05 -9.78 -16.67
N TYR A 356 8.03 -8.46 -16.43
CA TYR A 356 8.19 -7.94 -15.06
C TYR A 356 7.01 -8.32 -14.17
N ALA A 357 5.77 -8.34 -14.67
CA ALA A 357 4.62 -8.81 -13.90
C ALA A 357 4.77 -10.27 -13.44
N ILE A 358 5.35 -11.14 -14.27
CA ILE A 358 5.68 -12.53 -13.90
C ILE A 358 6.79 -12.56 -12.85
N LEU A 359 7.84 -11.74 -13.00
CA LEU A 359 8.95 -11.70 -12.04
C LEU A 359 8.53 -11.27 -10.62
N ILE A 360 7.43 -10.53 -10.47
CA ILE A 360 6.82 -10.21 -9.16
C ILE A 360 6.45 -11.47 -8.38
N GLY A 361 6.17 -12.59 -9.06
CA GLY A 361 5.90 -13.89 -8.43
C GLY A 361 7.10 -14.47 -7.69
N LYS A 362 8.32 -13.93 -7.87
CA LYS A 362 9.50 -14.37 -7.12
C LYS A 362 9.46 -13.81 -5.70
N ASN A 363 9.09 -14.65 -4.74
CA ASN A 363 9.19 -14.26 -3.34
C ASN A 363 10.67 -14.16 -2.93
N ARG A 364 10.96 -13.18 -2.08
CA ARG A 364 12.26 -13.01 -1.48
C ARG A 364 12.22 -13.56 -0.06
N PHE A 365 13.28 -14.26 0.34
CA PHE A 365 13.52 -14.64 1.71
C PHE A 365 13.68 -13.39 2.57
N ILE A 366 12.94 -13.35 3.66
CA ILE A 366 12.97 -12.28 4.65
C ILE A 366 13.30 -13.00 5.97
N GLU A 367 14.44 -12.67 6.58
CA GLU A 367 14.90 -13.37 7.78
C GLU A 367 14.04 -13.03 9.00
N SER A 368 13.59 -11.79 9.13
CA SER A 368 12.71 -11.36 10.21
C SER A 368 11.99 -10.04 9.90
N ASP A 369 10.83 -9.81 10.54
CA ASP A 369 10.17 -8.48 10.54
C ASP A 369 11.09 -7.40 11.14
N SER A 370 12.00 -7.79 12.05
CA SER A 370 12.96 -6.90 12.69
C SER A 370 14.02 -6.32 11.75
N GLU A 371 14.35 -6.99 10.64
CA GLU A 371 15.25 -6.41 9.62
C GLU A 371 14.55 -5.37 8.75
N ALA A 372 13.22 -5.46 8.61
CA ALA A 372 12.46 -4.60 7.70
C ALA A 372 12.40 -3.13 8.15
N LEU A 373 12.50 -2.86 9.47
CA LEU A 373 12.75 -1.51 10.00
C LEU A 373 13.66 -1.59 11.21
N SER A 374 14.96 -1.70 10.93
CA SER A 374 15.97 -1.50 11.94
C SER A 374 16.49 -0.06 11.86
N ILE A 375 16.45 0.64 12.99
CA ILE A 375 16.92 2.02 13.10
C ILE A 375 18.33 2.01 13.68
N ALA A 376 19.21 2.83 13.09
CA ALA A 376 20.49 3.15 13.71
C ALA A 376 20.23 4.06 14.90
N ILE A 377 20.77 3.70 16.06
CA ILE A 377 20.58 4.43 17.31
C ILE A 377 21.92 4.53 18.02
N ASN A 378 21.99 5.40 19.02
CA ASN A 378 23.15 5.47 19.90
C ASN A 378 22.65 5.51 21.34
N ARG A 379 22.65 4.33 21.97
CA ARG A 379 22.15 4.16 23.33
C ARG A 379 23.13 3.29 24.11
N GLN A 380 23.60 3.78 25.25
CA GLN A 380 24.52 3.04 26.10
C GLN A 380 23.73 2.19 27.10
N LEU A 381 24.15 0.95 27.24
CA LEU A 381 23.58 -0.03 28.16
C LEU A 381 24.67 -0.58 29.06
N SER A 382 24.34 -0.88 30.30
CA SER A 382 25.25 -1.50 31.25
C SER A 382 24.85 -2.94 31.52
N TYR A 383 25.84 -3.83 31.54
CA TYR A 383 25.70 -5.23 31.93
C TYR A 383 27.02 -5.68 32.58
N ASP A 384 26.95 -6.31 33.75
CA ASP A 384 28.12 -6.82 34.49
C ASP A 384 29.26 -5.78 34.63
N ALA A 385 28.90 -4.58 35.10
CA ALA A 385 29.79 -3.42 35.25
C ALA A 385 30.50 -2.94 33.96
N LYS A 386 30.11 -3.43 32.79
CA LYS A 386 30.61 -3.01 31.48
C LYS A 386 29.54 -2.25 30.71
N THR A 387 29.98 -1.33 29.86
CA THR A 387 29.10 -0.54 29.00
C THR A 387 29.12 -1.09 27.57
N PHE A 388 27.94 -1.18 26.98
CA PHE A 388 27.67 -1.68 25.65
C PHE A 388 26.93 -0.61 24.83
N GLU A 389 27.39 -0.37 23.61
CA GLU A 389 26.71 0.50 22.66
C GLU A 389 25.63 -0.29 21.91
N MET A 390 24.36 -0.03 22.22
CA MET A 390 23.22 -0.41 21.40
C MET A 390 23.19 0.52 20.18
N TYR A 391 23.59 -0.01 19.03
CA TYR A 391 23.76 0.76 17.79
C TYR A 391 22.63 0.55 16.77
N GLN A 392 21.83 -0.50 16.97
CA GLN A 392 20.71 -0.83 16.09
C GLN A 392 19.55 -1.40 16.92
N MET A 393 18.32 -0.97 16.61
CA MET A 393 17.11 -1.46 17.26
C MET A 393 16.00 -1.72 16.25
N SER A 394 15.20 -2.73 16.54
CA SER A 394 13.98 -3.12 15.81
C SER A 394 12.83 -3.23 16.83
N PHE A 395 11.62 -3.50 16.34
CA PHE A 395 10.47 -3.73 17.23
C PHE A 395 10.65 -4.95 18.16
N ASN A 396 11.36 -6.00 17.72
CA ASN A 396 11.47 -7.27 18.44
C ASN A 396 12.80 -7.42 19.21
N GLY A 397 13.76 -6.51 19.03
CA GLY A 397 15.09 -6.69 19.59
C GLY A 397 16.08 -5.61 19.18
N PHE A 398 17.34 -5.81 19.52
CA PHE A 398 18.42 -4.84 19.33
C PHE A 398 19.77 -5.52 19.11
N ARG A 399 20.75 -4.76 18.63
CA ARG A 399 22.14 -5.20 18.51
C ARG A 399 23.06 -4.31 19.35
N VAL A 400 24.01 -4.94 20.01
CA VAL A 400 25.10 -4.26 20.73
C VAL A 400 26.44 -4.64 20.11
N ARG A 401 27.43 -3.76 20.21
CA ARG A 401 28.80 -4.10 19.81
C ARG A 401 29.42 -5.14 20.73
N THR A 402 30.25 -6.03 20.19
CA THR A 402 30.99 -7.00 21.00
C THR A 402 31.98 -6.29 21.92
N HIS A 403 32.15 -6.82 23.13
CA HIS A 403 33.13 -6.34 24.10
C HIS A 403 34.22 -7.41 24.26
N PRO A 404 35.52 -7.06 24.21
CA PRO A 404 36.62 -8.05 24.24
C PRO A 404 36.58 -8.98 25.46
N GLU A 405 36.11 -8.45 26.58
CA GLU A 405 36.07 -9.15 27.87
C GLU A 405 34.69 -9.73 28.23
N GLN A 406 33.71 -9.70 27.30
CA GLN A 406 32.38 -10.27 27.55
C GLN A 406 31.95 -11.16 26.40
N THR A 407 31.65 -12.41 26.73
CA THR A 407 31.00 -13.34 25.80
C THR A 407 29.52 -13.49 26.17
N PHE A 408 28.72 -13.68 25.14
CA PHE A 408 27.30 -14.00 25.27
C PHE A 408 27.06 -15.35 24.60
N VAL A 409 26.07 -16.10 25.10
CA VAL A 409 25.74 -17.44 24.61
C VAL A 409 24.34 -17.39 23.98
N PRO A 410 24.20 -17.79 22.70
CA PRO A 410 22.88 -17.90 22.07
C PRO A 410 21.91 -18.77 22.87
N GLY A 411 20.68 -18.28 23.06
CA GLY A 411 19.62 -18.93 23.84
C GLY A 411 19.55 -18.51 25.31
N GLU A 412 20.59 -17.88 25.85
CA GLU A 412 20.60 -17.41 27.24
C GLU A 412 19.94 -16.03 27.41
N SER A 413 19.43 -15.78 28.63
CA SER A 413 18.78 -14.52 28.98
C SER A 413 19.76 -13.56 29.67
N TYR A 414 19.70 -12.29 29.27
CA TYR A 414 20.56 -11.23 29.78
C TYR A 414 19.72 -10.00 30.13
N THR A 415 20.07 -9.31 31.21
CA THR A 415 19.37 -8.11 31.67
C THR A 415 20.30 -6.92 31.56
N PHE A 416 20.09 -6.09 30.54
CA PHE A 416 20.81 -4.83 30.39
C PHE A 416 20.14 -3.74 31.22
N TYR A 417 20.89 -2.73 31.61
CA TYR A 417 20.38 -1.55 32.31
C TYR A 417 20.69 -0.28 31.53
N ASP A 418 19.69 0.56 31.29
CA ASP A 418 19.90 1.90 30.76
C ASP A 418 20.10 2.87 31.92
N ASP A 419 21.35 3.25 32.19
CA ASP A 419 21.69 4.15 33.29
C ASP A 419 21.04 5.53 33.18
N LYS A 420 20.86 6.03 31.95
CA LYS A 420 20.35 7.37 31.70
C LYS A 420 18.86 7.46 32.00
N HIS A 421 18.09 6.44 31.60
CA HIS A 421 16.63 6.43 31.72
C HIS A 421 16.14 5.54 32.87
N ARG A 422 17.04 4.84 33.55
CA ARG A 422 16.82 4.07 34.79
C ARG A 422 15.79 2.95 34.64
N PHE A 423 15.96 2.09 33.63
CA PHE A 423 15.15 0.88 33.48
C PHE A 423 15.97 -0.30 32.98
N THR A 424 15.44 -1.50 33.17
CA THR A 424 16.05 -2.75 32.73
C THR A 424 15.46 -3.24 31.41
N ILE A 425 16.31 -3.87 30.61
CA ILE A 425 15.95 -4.50 29.34
C ILE A 425 16.28 -5.99 29.47
N ASN A 426 15.23 -6.76 29.75
CA ASN A 426 15.30 -8.21 29.72
C ASN A 426 15.36 -8.68 28.27
N SER A 427 16.32 -9.55 27.96
CA SER A 427 16.62 -9.95 26.59
C SER A 427 17.10 -11.39 26.49
N ILE A 428 17.01 -11.99 25.31
CA ILE A 428 17.58 -13.30 24.97
C ILE A 428 18.61 -13.09 23.87
N CYS A 429 19.82 -13.63 24.04
CA CYS A 429 20.83 -13.64 22.99
C CYS A 429 20.38 -14.56 21.86
N LEU A 430 20.24 -14.04 20.64
CA LEU A 430 19.88 -14.83 19.46
C LEU A 430 21.13 -15.31 18.73
N GLU A 431 22.09 -14.41 18.54
CA GLU A 431 23.24 -14.65 17.67
C GLU A 431 24.44 -13.80 18.10
N VAL A 432 25.63 -14.38 17.98
CA VAL A 432 26.91 -13.72 18.25
C VAL A 432 27.70 -13.67 16.96
N HIS A 433 27.94 -12.45 16.48
CA HIS A 433 28.83 -12.17 15.36
C HIS A 433 30.14 -11.55 15.87
N GLY A 434 31.21 -11.62 15.07
CA GLY A 434 32.53 -11.12 15.50
C GLY A 434 32.53 -9.65 15.96
N SER A 435 31.67 -8.80 15.37
CA SER A 435 31.59 -7.37 15.67
C SER A 435 30.34 -6.94 16.47
N TYR A 436 29.34 -7.82 16.62
CA TYR A 436 28.09 -7.48 17.31
C TYR A 436 27.36 -8.70 17.87
N VAL A 437 26.45 -8.47 18.80
CA VAL A 437 25.56 -9.49 19.37
C VAL A 437 24.11 -9.06 19.19
N THR A 438 23.27 -9.97 18.71
CA THR A 438 21.85 -9.73 18.49
C THR A 438 21.03 -10.27 19.65
N PHE A 439 20.15 -9.43 20.19
CA PHE A 439 19.27 -9.75 21.29
C PHE A 439 17.79 -9.57 20.90
N ALA A 440 16.94 -10.52 21.29
CA ALA A 440 15.49 -10.35 21.29
C ALA A 440 15.02 -9.76 22.62
N PHE A 441 14.00 -8.92 22.61
CA PHE A 441 13.32 -8.52 23.84
C PHE A 441 12.61 -9.72 24.47
N ASN A 442 12.74 -9.87 25.79
CA ASN A 442 12.16 -11.00 26.51
C ASN A 442 11.45 -10.52 27.77
N ASN A 443 10.13 -10.71 27.88
CA ASN A 443 9.37 -10.35 29.09
C ASN A 443 9.68 -8.96 29.65
N LEU A 444 9.60 -7.94 28.78
CA LEU A 444 9.77 -6.55 29.19
C LEU A 444 8.72 -6.14 30.23
N THR A 445 9.13 -5.31 31.19
CA THR A 445 8.18 -4.61 32.06
C THR A 445 7.35 -3.61 31.24
N PRO A 446 6.14 -3.23 31.66
CA PRO A 446 5.35 -2.21 30.96
C PRO A 446 6.13 -0.90 30.76
N GLN A 447 6.85 -0.46 31.79
CA GLN A 447 7.70 0.73 31.73
C GLN A 447 8.81 0.60 30.68
N SER A 448 9.54 -0.52 30.68
CA SER A 448 10.60 -0.77 29.69
C SER A 448 10.04 -0.84 28.27
N ALA A 449 8.89 -1.48 28.08
CA ALA A 449 8.24 -1.59 26.78
C ALA A 449 7.78 -0.23 26.25
N GLU A 450 7.20 0.60 27.11
CA GLU A 450 6.77 1.96 26.77
C GLU A 450 7.98 2.84 26.41
N GLU A 451 9.04 2.84 27.21
CA GLU A 451 10.27 3.61 26.95
C GLU A 451 10.97 3.19 25.66
N LEU A 452 11.03 1.90 25.37
CA LEU A 452 11.61 1.38 24.14
C LEU A 452 10.76 1.74 22.92
N ALA A 453 9.43 1.56 22.99
CA ALA A 453 8.52 1.94 21.90
C ALA A 453 8.54 3.47 21.66
N SER A 454 8.56 4.24 22.74
CA SER A 454 8.69 5.69 22.78
C SER A 454 9.96 6.15 22.08
N TYR A 455 11.11 5.59 22.44
CA TYR A 455 12.40 5.90 21.82
C TYR A 455 12.43 5.49 20.35
N TYR A 456 11.96 4.28 20.03
CA TYR A 456 11.88 3.79 18.66
C TYR A 456 11.04 4.73 17.79
N SER A 457 9.88 5.16 18.28
CA SER A 457 9.01 6.13 17.62
C SER A 457 9.70 7.48 17.37
N ASP A 458 10.51 7.99 18.29
CA ASP A 458 11.20 9.28 18.10
C ASP A 458 12.26 9.19 17.02
N GLN A 459 12.97 8.06 16.99
CA GLN A 459 14.02 7.78 16.00
C GLN A 459 13.46 7.47 14.61
N LEU A 460 12.15 7.19 14.48
CA LEU A 460 11.50 7.10 13.17
C LEU A 460 11.70 8.39 12.35
N ASN A 461 11.79 9.57 12.98
CA ASN A 461 12.07 10.82 12.26
C ASN A 461 13.38 10.78 11.46
N ALA A 462 14.36 9.97 11.87
CA ALA A 462 15.62 9.78 11.14
C ALA A 462 15.49 8.83 9.94
N ALA A 463 14.35 8.14 9.79
CA ALA A 463 14.09 7.27 8.66
C ALA A 463 13.67 8.13 7.44
N LYS A 464 14.52 8.17 6.41
CA LYS A 464 14.29 8.90 5.13
C LYS A 464 12.91 8.71 4.49
N GLN A 465 12.22 7.60 4.78
CA GLN A 465 10.85 7.35 4.29
C GLN A 465 9.81 8.34 4.86
N LEU A 466 10.11 8.97 6.00
CA LEU A 466 9.27 9.99 6.62
C LEU A 466 9.61 11.42 6.19
N GLU A 467 10.80 11.62 5.62
CA GLU A 467 11.29 12.92 5.11
C GLU A 467 10.77 13.24 3.70
N PHE A 468 9.97 12.34 3.10
CA PHE A 468 9.38 12.62 1.79
C PHE A 468 8.47 13.86 1.86
N ASP A 469 8.97 14.97 1.34
CA ASP A 469 8.25 16.22 1.16
C ASP A 469 7.92 16.42 -0.32
N MET A 470 6.63 16.45 -0.64
CA MET A 470 6.18 16.76 -2.00
C MET A 470 6.55 18.18 -2.43
N GLU A 471 6.68 19.13 -1.49
CA GLU A 471 7.02 20.51 -1.83
C GLU A 471 8.43 20.60 -2.42
N GLU A 472 9.37 19.80 -1.92
CA GLU A 472 10.72 19.69 -2.48
C GLU A 472 10.72 19.02 -3.88
N GLU A 473 9.98 17.92 -4.08
CA GLU A 473 9.90 17.29 -5.40
C GLU A 473 9.24 18.19 -6.45
N VAL A 474 8.21 18.95 -6.07
CA VAL A 474 7.55 19.92 -6.97
C VAL A 474 8.49 21.09 -7.28
N ALA A 475 9.29 21.56 -6.32
CA ALA A 475 10.29 22.58 -6.56
C ALA A 475 11.37 22.11 -7.55
N GLU A 476 11.87 20.88 -7.41
CA GLU A 476 12.82 20.28 -8.36
C GLU A 476 12.23 20.05 -9.77
N MET A 477 10.91 19.86 -9.90
CA MET A 477 10.26 19.74 -11.21
C MET A 477 10.13 21.07 -11.94
N ASN A 478 10.05 22.17 -11.19
CA ASN A 478 9.92 23.53 -11.73
C ASN A 478 11.26 24.19 -12.05
N SER A 479 12.39 23.61 -11.58
CA SER A 479 13.77 23.98 -11.92
C SER A 479 14.28 23.19 -13.13
#